data_AF-A0A7L2TSQ8-F1
#
_entry.id   AF-A0A7L2TSQ8-F1
#
_cell.length_a   1.000
_cell.length_b   1.000
_cell.length_c   1.000
_cell.angle_alpha   90.00
_cell.angle_beta   90.00
_cell.angle_gamma   90.00
#
_symmetry.space_group_name_H-M   'P 1'
#
loop_
_entity.id
_entity.type
_entity.pdbx_description
1 polymer ?
#
loop_
_entity_poly.entity_id
_entity_poly.type
_entity_poly.pdbx_seq_one_letter_code
_entity_poly.pdbx_strand_id
1 'polypeptide(L)'
;QRFRFCGDLDCPDWVLAEISTLAKISSVKLKLICAQVLRDLLGEAIEYDKILKLTSDAKLESGDVKATIAVLGFILSSAAKHNVDSESLSSELQQLGLPKEHASGLCRSYEEKQSPLQDRFRACSLRMSQLGSVHWRVDYTLSSSELQEVNEPVVHLTFNVQDSEGEKMTAVPVTLSANKFRVLLAELKQAHSLMNTLL
;
A
#
# COMPACT_ATOMS: atom_id res chain seq x y z
N GLN A 1 -12.85 -15.45 -14.76
CA GLN A 1 -13.73 -15.95 -13.67
C GLN A 1 -13.25 -15.20 -12.44
N ARG A 2 -14.16 -14.54 -11.70
CA ARG A 2 -13.78 -13.55 -10.68
C ARG A 2 -13.18 -14.21 -9.44
N PHE A 3 -12.03 -13.74 -8.98
CA PHE A 3 -11.35 -14.25 -7.78
C PHE A 3 -11.59 -13.29 -6.61
N ARG A 4 -12.04 -13.78 -5.45
CA ARG A 4 -12.26 -12.93 -4.27
C ARG A 4 -10.94 -12.43 -3.69
N PHE A 5 -9.83 -13.17 -3.84
CA PHE A 5 -8.51 -12.66 -3.41
C PHE A 5 -8.07 -11.44 -4.24
N CYS A 6 -8.61 -11.26 -5.45
CA CYS A 6 -8.42 -10.08 -6.28
C CYS A 6 -9.52 -9.02 -6.11
N GLY A 7 -10.44 -9.16 -5.16
CA GLY A 7 -11.57 -8.24 -5.00
C GLY A 7 -12.59 -8.34 -6.14
N ASP A 8 -12.91 -9.57 -6.56
CA ASP A 8 -13.82 -9.88 -7.68
C ASP A 8 -13.31 -9.43 -9.07
N LEU A 9 -12.00 -9.22 -9.19
CA LEU A 9 -11.30 -8.97 -10.44
C LEU A 9 -10.71 -10.26 -11.02
N ASP A 10 -10.42 -10.27 -12.31
CA ASP A 10 -9.66 -11.35 -12.94
C ASP A 10 -8.20 -11.31 -12.45
N CYS A 11 -7.60 -12.49 -12.31
CA CYS A 11 -6.20 -12.63 -11.94
C CYS A 11 -5.32 -12.09 -13.08
N PRO A 12 -4.32 -11.24 -12.82
CA PRO A 12 -3.51 -10.67 -13.88
C PRO A 12 -2.71 -11.74 -14.64
N ASP A 13 -2.54 -11.55 -15.95
CA ASP A 13 -1.96 -12.56 -16.86
C ASP A 13 -0.55 -13.02 -16.47
N TRP A 14 0.25 -12.12 -15.88
CA TRP A 14 1.59 -12.44 -15.40
C TRP A 14 1.56 -13.42 -14.22
N VAL A 15 0.54 -13.36 -13.35
CA VAL A 15 0.37 -14.35 -12.28
C VAL A 15 0.01 -15.69 -12.89
N LEU A 16 -0.94 -15.71 -13.83
CA LEU A 16 -1.41 -16.93 -14.50
C LEU A 16 -0.28 -17.68 -15.22
N ALA A 17 0.60 -16.96 -15.91
CA ALA A 17 1.75 -17.55 -16.59
C ALA A 17 2.67 -18.32 -15.62
N GLU A 18 2.87 -17.78 -14.42
CA GLU A 18 3.78 -18.30 -13.41
C GLU A 18 3.18 -19.38 -12.50
N ILE A 19 1.87 -19.61 -12.55
CA ILE A 19 1.24 -20.72 -11.79
C ILE A 19 1.75 -22.07 -12.27
N SER A 20 2.03 -22.17 -13.57
CA SER A 20 2.66 -23.36 -14.14
C SER A 20 4.08 -23.60 -13.59
N THR A 21 4.81 -22.53 -13.27
CA THR A 21 6.14 -22.57 -12.64
C THR A 21 6.02 -22.99 -11.17
N LEU A 22 5.05 -22.44 -10.44
CA LEU A 22 4.75 -22.80 -9.05
C LEU A 22 4.38 -24.28 -8.89
N ALA A 23 3.62 -24.83 -9.83
CA ALA A 23 3.21 -26.23 -9.83
C ALA A 23 4.38 -27.22 -10.06
N LYS A 24 5.50 -26.77 -10.66
CA LYS A 24 6.72 -27.59 -10.86
C LYS A 24 7.54 -27.73 -9.57
N ILE A 25 7.38 -26.82 -8.62
CA ILE A 25 8.09 -26.83 -7.34
C ILE A 25 7.40 -27.83 -6.41
N SER A 26 8.14 -28.61 -5.62
CA SER A 26 7.53 -29.52 -4.63
C SER A 26 6.76 -28.76 -3.52
N SER A 27 5.70 -29.36 -2.96
CA SER A 27 4.85 -28.73 -1.94
C SER A 27 5.61 -28.29 -0.69
N VAL A 28 6.60 -29.09 -0.27
CA VAL A 28 7.48 -28.78 0.88
C VAL A 28 8.29 -27.50 0.63
N LYS A 29 8.91 -27.38 -0.55
CA LYS A 29 9.69 -26.20 -0.92
C LYS A 29 8.83 -24.96 -1.08
N LEU A 30 7.67 -25.11 -1.71
CA LEU A 30 6.72 -24.00 -1.85
C LEU A 30 6.29 -23.46 -0.48
N LYS A 31 6.06 -24.34 0.50
CA LYS A 31 5.75 -23.94 1.88
C LYS A 31 6.88 -23.14 2.53
N LEU A 32 8.13 -23.54 2.33
CA LEU A 32 9.30 -22.82 2.85
C LEU A 32 9.46 -21.43 2.20
N ILE A 33 9.26 -21.35 0.89
CA ILE A 33 9.29 -20.07 0.16
C ILE A 33 8.15 -19.18 0.64
N CYS A 34 6.94 -19.71 0.78
CA CYS A 34 5.79 -18.99 1.33
C CYS A 34 6.09 -18.42 2.73
N ALA A 35 6.70 -19.19 3.62
CA ALA A 35 7.10 -18.70 4.94
C ALA A 35 8.14 -17.58 4.87
N GLN A 36 9.06 -17.60 3.90
CA GLN A 36 10.01 -16.51 3.68
C GLN A 36 9.33 -15.26 3.10
N VAL A 37 8.41 -15.42 2.15
CA VAL A 37 7.62 -14.33 1.57
C VAL A 37 6.72 -13.68 2.63
N LEU A 38 6.12 -14.47 3.52
CA LEU A 38 5.34 -13.94 4.64
C LEU A 38 6.21 -13.11 5.58
N ARG A 39 7.46 -13.53 5.84
CA ARG A 39 8.41 -12.75 6.63
C ARG A 39 8.78 -11.42 5.97
N ASP A 40 8.98 -11.42 4.65
CA ASP A 40 9.18 -10.19 3.87
C ASP A 40 7.99 -9.24 3.97
N LEU A 41 6.79 -9.80 3.79
CA LEU A 41 5.53 -9.08 3.96
C LEU A 41 5.27 -8.65 5.40
N LEU A 42 6.03 -9.12 6.38
CA LEU A 42 6.04 -8.62 7.76
C LEU A 42 7.20 -7.65 8.08
N GLY A 43 8.19 -7.54 7.18
CA GLY A 43 9.25 -6.53 7.23
C GLY A 43 10.60 -7.08 7.63
N GLU A 44 10.71 -8.41 7.71
CA GLU A 44 11.96 -9.11 7.93
C GLU A 44 12.69 -9.28 6.59
N ALA A 45 14.03 -9.21 6.60
CA ALA A 45 14.81 -9.34 5.38
C ALA A 45 14.63 -10.72 4.70
N ILE A 46 14.38 -10.73 3.39
CA ILE A 46 14.40 -11.96 2.61
C ILE A 46 15.83 -12.51 2.55
N GLU A 47 16.01 -13.75 3.01
CA GLU A 47 17.21 -14.51 2.73
C GLU A 47 17.15 -15.13 1.33
N TYR A 48 17.44 -14.31 0.31
CA TYR A 48 17.38 -14.72 -1.11
C TYR A 48 18.30 -15.91 -1.40
N ASP A 49 19.46 -15.99 -0.72
CA ASP A 49 20.42 -17.10 -0.87
C ASP A 49 19.82 -18.45 -0.43
N LYS A 50 19.00 -18.46 0.64
CA LYS A 50 18.28 -19.66 1.07
C LYS A 50 17.18 -20.05 0.09
N ILE A 51 16.44 -19.08 -0.47
CA ILE A 51 15.43 -19.36 -1.49
C ILE A 51 16.09 -19.94 -2.74
N LEU A 52 17.18 -19.33 -3.22
CA LEU A 52 17.95 -19.82 -4.37
C LEU A 52 18.45 -21.25 -4.19
N LYS A 53 18.97 -21.60 -3.01
CA LYS A 53 19.38 -22.97 -2.65
C LYS A 53 18.22 -23.96 -2.58
N LEU A 54 17.03 -23.53 -2.15
CA LEU A 54 15.86 -24.40 -2.14
C LEU A 54 15.32 -24.64 -3.55
N THR A 55 15.50 -23.67 -4.44
CA THR A 55 14.93 -23.69 -5.79
C THR A 55 15.90 -24.24 -6.85
N SER A 56 17.18 -24.43 -6.52
CA SER A 56 18.20 -24.96 -7.43
C SER A 56 17.90 -26.38 -7.94
N ASP A 57 17.25 -27.24 -7.15
CA ASP A 57 16.86 -28.58 -7.64
C ASP A 57 15.72 -28.54 -8.69
N ALA A 58 14.96 -27.44 -8.74
CA ALA A 58 13.82 -27.31 -9.65
C ALA A 58 14.21 -26.84 -11.06
N LYS A 59 15.52 -26.63 -11.33
CA LYS A 59 16.06 -26.02 -12.56
C LYS A 59 15.46 -24.65 -12.89
N LEU A 60 15.05 -23.91 -11.86
CA LEU A 60 14.49 -22.56 -12.02
C LEU A 60 15.63 -21.55 -12.09
N GLU A 61 15.56 -20.65 -13.07
CA GLU A 61 16.52 -19.56 -13.19
C GLU A 61 16.29 -18.51 -12.10
N SER A 62 17.27 -17.63 -11.88
CA SER A 62 17.12 -16.54 -10.91
C SER A 62 15.93 -15.61 -11.23
N GLY A 63 15.49 -15.55 -12.50
CA GLY A 63 14.27 -14.87 -12.93
C GLY A 63 13.02 -15.55 -12.41
N ASP A 64 12.88 -16.86 -12.63
CA ASP A 64 11.73 -17.66 -12.19
C ASP A 64 11.57 -17.65 -10.66
N VAL A 65 12.69 -17.65 -9.91
CA VAL A 65 12.67 -17.55 -8.44
C VAL A 65 12.06 -16.21 -8.01
N LYS A 66 12.45 -15.10 -8.65
CA LYS A 66 11.89 -13.77 -8.35
C LYS A 66 10.42 -13.68 -8.75
N ALA A 67 10.05 -14.25 -9.89
CA ALA A 67 8.67 -14.33 -10.34
C ALA A 67 7.80 -15.11 -9.34
N THR A 68 8.28 -16.27 -8.87
CA THR A 68 7.65 -17.09 -7.83
C THR A 68 7.43 -16.30 -6.54
N ILE A 69 8.44 -15.58 -6.07
CA ILE A 69 8.34 -14.72 -4.87
C ILE A 69 7.30 -13.62 -5.10
N ALA A 70 7.32 -12.96 -6.25
CA ALA A 70 6.39 -11.87 -6.59
C ALA A 70 4.95 -12.37 -6.67
N VAL A 71 4.71 -13.53 -7.28
CA VAL A 71 3.37 -14.14 -7.37
C VAL A 71 2.86 -14.52 -5.99
N LEU A 72 3.66 -15.22 -5.18
CA LEU A 72 3.29 -15.59 -3.82
C LEU A 72 3.03 -14.36 -2.96
N GLY A 73 3.88 -13.34 -3.08
CA GLY A 73 3.73 -12.07 -2.37
C GLY A 73 2.45 -11.37 -2.77
N PHE A 74 2.13 -11.33 -4.06
CA PHE A 74 0.90 -10.74 -4.57
C PHE A 74 -0.35 -11.49 -4.10
N ILE A 75 -0.36 -12.83 -4.18
CA ILE A 75 -1.49 -13.66 -3.74
C ILE A 75 -1.75 -13.43 -2.24
N LEU A 76 -0.72 -13.56 -1.40
CA LEU A 76 -0.85 -13.41 0.05
C LEU A 76 -1.24 -11.98 0.44
N SER A 77 -0.66 -10.98 -0.22
CA SER A 77 -0.99 -9.58 0.03
C SER A 77 -2.43 -9.26 -0.35
N SER A 78 -2.88 -9.77 -1.49
CA SER A 78 -4.23 -9.50 -2.01
C SER A 78 -5.28 -10.26 -1.20
N ALA A 79 -4.99 -11.51 -0.79
CA ALA A 79 -5.84 -12.27 0.13
C ALA A 79 -6.02 -11.55 1.48
N ALA A 80 -4.94 -11.03 2.06
CA ALA A 80 -5.00 -10.28 3.31
C ALA A 80 -5.75 -8.95 3.19
N LYS A 81 -5.54 -8.21 2.09
CA LYS A 81 -6.25 -6.94 1.82
C LYS A 81 -7.75 -7.13 1.70
N HIS A 82 -8.19 -8.20 1.04
CA HIS A 82 -9.62 -8.50 0.84
C HIS A 82 -10.21 -9.37 1.97
N ASN A 83 -9.44 -9.66 3.02
CA ASN A 83 -9.85 -10.48 4.17
C ASN A 83 -10.48 -11.82 3.75
N VAL A 84 -9.86 -12.51 2.80
CA VAL A 84 -10.35 -13.79 2.27
C VAL A 84 -10.10 -14.92 3.27
N ASP A 85 -11.10 -15.77 3.45
CA ASP A 85 -11.03 -16.99 4.27
C ASP A 85 -10.11 -18.06 3.66
N SER A 86 -9.51 -18.89 4.51
CA SER A 86 -8.54 -19.92 4.09
C SER A 86 -9.15 -20.97 3.15
N GLU A 87 -10.45 -21.25 3.28
CA GLU A 87 -11.20 -22.18 2.44
C GLU A 87 -11.48 -21.64 1.03
N SER A 88 -11.90 -20.38 0.92
CA SER A 88 -12.08 -19.68 -0.35
C SER A 88 -10.74 -19.49 -1.06
N LEU A 89 -9.68 -19.08 -0.35
CA LEU A 89 -8.34 -18.96 -0.93
C LEU A 89 -7.85 -20.32 -1.47
N SER A 90 -8.09 -21.42 -0.74
CA SER A 90 -7.71 -22.76 -1.18
C SER A 90 -8.43 -23.18 -2.46
N SER A 91 -9.72 -22.85 -2.56
CA SER A 91 -10.55 -23.13 -3.74
C SER A 91 -10.10 -22.32 -4.95
N GLU A 92 -9.77 -21.05 -4.75
CA GLU A 92 -9.28 -20.15 -5.80
C GLU A 92 -7.90 -20.57 -6.32
N LEU A 93 -6.99 -20.96 -5.43
CA LEU A 93 -5.67 -21.49 -5.83
C LEU A 93 -5.78 -22.80 -6.60
N GLN A 94 -6.73 -23.67 -6.24
CA GLN A 94 -6.99 -24.90 -7.01
C GLN A 94 -7.56 -24.60 -8.40
N GLN A 95 -8.46 -23.62 -8.53
CA GLN A 95 -9.00 -23.17 -9.83
C GLN A 95 -7.92 -22.58 -10.72
N LEU A 96 -6.96 -21.89 -10.12
CA LEU A 96 -5.79 -21.34 -10.79
C LEU A 96 -4.82 -22.41 -11.33
N GLY A 97 -4.96 -23.67 -10.88
CA GLY A 97 -4.14 -24.80 -11.34
C GLY A 97 -3.08 -25.27 -10.35
N LEU A 98 -3.06 -24.76 -9.12
CA LEU A 98 -2.19 -25.30 -8.07
C LEU A 98 -2.73 -26.64 -7.55
N PRO A 99 -1.88 -27.65 -7.36
CA PRO A 99 -2.33 -28.90 -6.76
C PRO A 99 -2.81 -28.69 -5.31
N LYS A 100 -3.79 -29.48 -4.88
CA LYS A 100 -4.46 -29.34 -3.57
C LYS A 100 -3.50 -29.31 -2.38
N GLU A 101 -2.41 -30.05 -2.44
CA GLU A 101 -1.34 -30.06 -1.43
C GLU A 101 -0.65 -28.69 -1.29
N HIS A 102 -0.45 -27.98 -2.39
CA HIS A 102 0.16 -26.64 -2.40
C HIS A 102 -0.78 -25.60 -1.86
N ALA A 103 -2.04 -25.62 -2.33
CA ALA A 103 -3.07 -24.71 -1.87
C ALA A 103 -3.30 -24.84 -0.36
N SER A 104 -3.46 -26.06 0.14
CA SER A 104 -3.66 -26.31 1.58
C SER A 104 -2.43 -25.93 2.44
N GLY A 105 -1.21 -26.15 1.94
CA GLY A 105 0.02 -25.70 2.63
C GLY A 105 0.15 -24.17 2.70
N LEU A 106 -0.25 -23.47 1.63
CA LEU A 106 -0.23 -22.02 1.56
C LEU A 106 -1.30 -21.40 2.46
N CYS A 107 -2.54 -21.91 2.41
CA CYS A 107 -3.64 -21.44 3.24
C CYS A 107 -3.35 -21.57 4.74
N ARG A 108 -2.77 -22.69 5.19
CA ARG A 108 -2.35 -22.84 6.60
C ARG A 108 -1.30 -21.82 7.03
N SER A 109 -0.34 -21.54 6.15
CA SER A 109 0.73 -20.57 6.43
C SER A 109 0.21 -19.13 6.44
N TYR A 110 -0.78 -18.85 5.58
CA TYR A 110 -1.49 -17.58 5.53
C TYR A 110 -2.35 -17.35 6.78
N GLU A 111 -3.15 -18.35 7.19
CA GLU A 111 -4.06 -18.24 8.35
C GLU A 111 -3.31 -17.91 9.65
N GLU A 112 -2.12 -18.48 9.85
CA GLU A 112 -1.26 -18.18 11.00
C GLU A 112 -0.72 -16.75 11.01
N LYS A 113 -0.50 -16.14 9.83
CA LYS A 113 0.11 -14.81 9.67
C LYS A 113 -0.86 -13.74 9.19
N GLN A 114 -2.13 -14.05 9.02
CA GLN A 114 -3.14 -13.14 8.48
C GLN A 114 -3.29 -11.89 9.35
N SER A 115 -3.47 -12.05 10.67
CA SER A 115 -3.63 -10.92 11.60
C SER A 115 -2.45 -9.95 11.60
N PRO A 116 -1.18 -10.39 11.84
CA PRO A 116 -0.05 -9.45 11.84
C PRO A 116 0.21 -8.82 10.47
N LEU A 117 -0.11 -9.52 9.38
CA LEU A 117 0.05 -9.02 8.02
C LEU A 117 -1.02 -7.97 7.68
N GLN A 118 -2.26 -8.17 8.14
CA GLN A 118 -3.31 -7.13 8.09
C GLN A 118 -2.97 -5.93 8.95
N ASP A 119 -2.45 -6.12 10.16
CA ASP A 119 -2.09 -5.01 11.04
C ASP A 119 -0.92 -4.19 10.46
N ARG A 120 0.07 -4.86 9.86
CA ARG A 120 1.13 -4.17 9.10
C ARG A 120 0.56 -3.44 7.89
N PHE A 121 -0.30 -4.08 7.11
CA PHE A 121 -0.93 -3.39 5.98
C PHE A 121 -1.82 -2.24 6.41
N ARG A 122 -2.51 -2.31 7.55
CA ARG A 122 -3.22 -1.14 8.12
C ARG A 122 -2.24 -0.05 8.51
N ALA A 123 -1.12 -0.40 9.15
CA ALA A 123 -0.06 0.54 9.52
C ALA A 123 0.64 1.18 8.31
N CYS A 124 0.65 0.51 7.16
CA CYS A 124 1.26 0.99 5.90
C CYS A 124 0.25 1.62 4.92
N SER A 125 -1.02 1.22 4.91
CA SER A 125 -2.00 1.56 3.86
C SER A 125 -2.77 2.86 4.11
N LEU A 126 -2.76 3.38 5.35
CA LEU A 126 -3.53 4.58 5.71
C LEU A 126 -2.64 5.63 6.37
N ARG A 127 -1.54 5.89 5.69
CA ARG A 127 -0.56 6.86 6.10
C ARG A 127 -0.87 8.18 5.35
N MET A 128 -2.03 8.77 5.67
CA MET A 128 -2.38 10.12 5.22
C MET A 128 -1.48 11.12 5.95
N SER A 129 -0.84 12.02 5.19
CA SER A 129 -0.10 13.13 5.77
C SER A 129 -1.05 13.94 6.67
N GLN A 130 -0.67 14.16 7.92
CA GLN A 130 -1.52 14.85 8.88
C GLN A 130 -1.12 16.32 8.94
N LEU A 131 -2.11 17.22 8.93
CA LEU A 131 -1.85 18.63 9.18
C LEU A 131 -1.58 18.81 10.68
N GLY A 132 -0.32 19.05 11.05
CA GLY A 132 0.07 19.18 12.45
C GLY A 132 -0.21 20.58 13.00
N SER A 133 0.19 21.64 12.29
CA SER A 133 -0.11 23.02 12.69
C SER A 133 -0.21 23.97 11.51
N VAL A 134 -0.92 25.09 11.71
CA VAL A 134 -1.04 26.16 10.72
C VAL A 134 -0.54 27.44 11.35
N HIS A 135 0.46 28.06 10.74
CA HIS A 135 0.95 29.38 11.12
C HIS A 135 0.46 30.39 10.09
N TRP A 136 0.08 31.59 10.53
CA TRP A 136 -0.40 32.63 9.64
C TRP A 136 0.25 33.97 9.98
N ARG A 137 0.45 34.79 8.96
CA ARG A 137 0.81 36.21 9.09
C ARG A 137 0.09 37.02 8.01
N VAL A 138 -0.21 38.27 8.33
CA VAL A 138 -0.80 39.21 7.37
C VAL A 138 0.19 40.35 7.20
N ASP A 139 0.68 40.50 5.98
CA ASP A 139 1.59 41.57 5.59
C ASP A 139 0.81 42.59 4.77
N TYR A 140 1.17 43.87 4.87
CA TYR A 140 0.54 44.94 4.11
C TYR A 140 1.56 45.54 3.15
N THR A 141 1.39 45.31 1.86
CA THR A 141 2.34 45.80 0.86
C THR A 141 1.99 47.23 0.50
N LEU A 142 2.81 48.18 0.96
CA LEU A 142 2.60 49.61 0.78
C LEU A 142 2.91 50.06 -0.67
N SER A 143 4.00 49.56 -1.27
CA SER A 143 4.41 49.87 -2.64
C SER A 143 5.09 48.67 -3.32
N SER A 144 5.05 48.60 -4.65
CA SER A 144 5.71 47.58 -5.47
C SER A 144 6.65 48.25 -6.48
N SER A 145 7.62 47.52 -7.03
CA SER A 145 8.55 48.03 -8.05
C SER A 145 7.84 48.57 -9.31
N GLU A 146 6.61 48.11 -9.57
CA GLU A 146 5.79 48.51 -10.73
C GLU A 146 4.70 49.55 -10.38
N LEU A 147 4.37 49.75 -9.09
CA LEU A 147 3.24 50.57 -8.64
C LEU A 147 3.56 51.32 -7.34
N GLN A 148 3.39 52.65 -7.37
CA GLN A 148 3.80 53.57 -6.30
C GLN A 148 2.97 53.43 -5.01
N GLU A 149 1.70 53.04 -5.10
CA GLU A 149 0.84 52.70 -3.96
C GLU A 149 0.02 51.45 -4.32
N VAL A 150 0.24 50.34 -3.59
CA VAL A 150 -0.51 49.09 -3.78
C VAL A 150 -1.55 48.94 -2.68
N ASN A 151 -1.19 49.19 -1.42
CA ASN A 151 -2.12 49.18 -0.27
C ASN A 151 -2.96 47.88 -0.17
N GLU A 152 -2.38 46.73 -0.52
CA GLU A 152 -3.09 45.45 -0.49
C GLU A 152 -2.62 44.54 0.66
N PRO A 153 -3.55 43.94 1.42
CA PRO A 153 -3.24 42.93 2.41
C PRO A 153 -2.93 41.59 1.77
N VAL A 154 -1.78 41.03 2.12
CA VAL A 154 -1.30 39.71 1.71
C VAL A 154 -1.30 38.78 2.91
N VAL A 155 -1.94 37.62 2.77
CA VAL A 155 -2.01 36.59 3.81
C VAL A 155 -0.99 35.50 3.48
N HIS A 156 -0.06 35.26 4.40
CA HIS A 156 0.85 34.11 4.32
C HIS A 156 0.38 33.04 5.30
N LEU A 157 0.16 31.83 4.80
CA LEU A 157 -0.15 30.63 5.57
C LEU A 157 1.03 29.67 5.46
N THR A 158 1.43 29.04 6.55
CA THR A 158 2.41 27.97 6.55
C THR A 158 1.76 26.75 7.16
N PHE A 159 1.50 25.73 6.33
CA PHE A 159 0.94 24.46 6.75
C PHE A 159 2.08 23.53 7.12
N ASN A 160 2.14 23.12 8.38
CA ASN A 160 3.12 22.15 8.83
C ASN A 160 2.50 20.76 8.75
N VAL A 161 2.88 20.01 7.72
CA VAL A 161 2.35 18.67 7.42
C VAL A 161 3.33 17.63 7.92
N GLN A 162 2.85 16.75 8.79
CA GLN A 162 3.59 15.59 9.25
C GLN A 162 3.44 14.48 8.22
N ASP A 163 4.58 14.04 7.67
CA ASP A 163 4.57 12.89 6.80
C ASP A 163 4.28 11.64 7.62
N SER A 164 3.63 10.74 6.94
CA SER A 164 3.17 9.48 7.44
C SER A 164 4.32 8.55 7.81
N GLU A 165 5.50 8.65 7.17
CA GLU A 165 6.66 7.76 7.35
C GLU A 165 7.65 8.15 8.44
N GLY A 166 7.59 9.34 9.03
CA GLY A 166 8.53 9.70 10.12
C GLY A 166 8.32 11.10 10.68
N GLU A 167 8.86 11.35 11.87
CA GLU A 167 8.81 12.57 12.72
C GLU A 167 9.13 13.92 12.03
N LYS A 168 9.40 13.92 10.72
CA LYS A 168 9.69 15.11 9.95
C LYS A 168 8.42 15.90 9.63
N MET A 169 8.35 17.09 10.18
CA MET A 169 7.35 18.09 9.84
C MET A 169 7.83 18.87 8.61
N THR A 170 7.03 18.89 7.55
CA THR A 170 7.30 19.66 6.34
C THR A 170 6.47 20.94 6.35
N ALA A 171 7.12 22.09 6.21
CA ALA A 171 6.45 23.38 6.15
C ALA A 171 6.11 23.72 4.70
N VAL A 172 4.82 23.91 4.41
CA VAL A 172 4.30 24.29 3.09
C VAL A 172 3.84 25.75 3.16
N PRO A 173 4.65 26.71 2.70
CA PRO A 173 4.28 28.12 2.67
C PRO A 173 3.34 28.40 1.48
N VAL A 174 2.26 29.12 1.76
CA VAL A 174 1.23 29.53 0.79
C VAL A 174 0.97 31.02 0.98
N THR A 175 1.00 31.77 -0.12
CA THR A 175 0.72 33.21 -0.10
C THR A 175 -0.57 33.48 -0.87
N LEU A 176 -1.49 34.21 -0.25
CA LEU A 176 -2.85 34.44 -0.74
C LEU A 176 -3.21 35.92 -0.62
N SER A 177 -4.02 36.42 -1.55
CA SER A 177 -4.70 37.71 -1.35
C SER A 177 -5.91 37.53 -0.44
N ALA A 178 -6.42 38.63 0.14
CA ALA A 178 -7.60 38.60 0.99
C ALA A 178 -8.83 37.95 0.32
N ASN A 179 -9.03 38.19 -0.98
CA ASN A 179 -10.13 37.58 -1.74
C ASN A 179 -9.97 36.05 -1.86
N LYS A 180 -8.76 35.57 -2.18
CA LYS A 180 -8.48 34.12 -2.27
C LYS A 180 -8.59 33.43 -0.91
N PHE A 181 -8.18 34.11 0.16
CA PHE A 181 -8.35 33.60 1.52
C PHE A 181 -9.82 33.42 1.92
N ARG A 182 -10.70 34.37 1.54
CA ARG A 182 -12.15 34.25 1.78
C ARG A 182 -12.76 33.04 1.06
N VAL A 183 -12.35 32.80 -0.19
CA VAL A 183 -12.80 31.62 -0.96
C VAL A 183 -12.32 30.35 -0.27
N LEU A 184 -11.04 30.26 0.10
CA LEU A 184 -10.50 29.10 0.81
C LEU A 184 -11.27 28.81 2.11
N LEU A 185 -11.60 29.84 2.89
CA LEU A 185 -12.38 29.69 4.12
C LEU A 185 -13.80 29.17 3.85
N ALA A 186 -14.45 29.61 2.78
CA ALA A 186 -15.79 29.15 2.42
C ALA A 186 -15.78 27.66 2.04
N GLU A 187 -14.82 27.25 1.20
CA GLU A 187 -14.66 25.85 0.79
C GLU A 187 -14.34 24.93 1.98
N LEU A 188 -13.47 25.36 2.90
CA LEU A 188 -13.15 24.59 4.10
C LEU A 188 -14.36 24.43 5.02
N LYS A 189 -15.21 25.46 5.15
CA LYS A 189 -16.47 25.35 5.92
C LYS A 189 -17.46 24.40 5.26
N GLN A 190 -17.56 24.42 3.94
CA GLN A 190 -18.41 23.49 3.20
C GLN A 190 -17.94 22.04 3.37
N ALA A 191 -16.64 21.80 3.23
CA ALA A 191 -16.05 20.47 3.46
C ALA A 191 -16.30 19.98 4.89
N HIS A 192 -16.15 20.86 5.90
CA HIS A 192 -16.44 20.52 7.30
C HIS A 192 -17.92 20.14 7.51
N SER A 193 -18.85 20.88 6.90
CA SER A 193 -20.29 20.56 6.97
C SER A 193 -20.58 19.18 6.36
N LEU A 194 -20.04 18.89 5.18
CA LEU A 194 -20.20 17.58 4.53
C LEU A 194 -19.65 16.44 5.39
N MET A 195 -18.46 16.60 5.99
CA MET A 195 -17.88 15.58 6.87
C MET A 195 -18.76 15.31 8.09
N ASN A 196 -19.32 16.34 8.73
CA ASN A 196 -20.20 16.18 9.88
C ASN A 196 -21.56 15.55 9.53
N THR A 197 -21.95 15.55 8.26
CA THR A 197 -23.23 14.97 7.81
C THR A 197 -23.07 13.48 7.44
N LEU A 198 -21.83 13.03 7.22
CA LEU A 198 -21.46 11.65 6.86
C LEU A 198 -21.01 10.82 8.07
N LEU A 199 -20.84 11.45 9.24
CA LEU A 199 -20.59 10.82 10.54
C LEU A 199 -21.90 10.65 11.31
#